data_AF-A0A2G6FZM1-F1
#
_entry.id   AF-A0A2G6FZM1-F1
#
_cell.length_a   1.000
_cell.length_b   1.000
_cell.length_c   1.000
_cell.angle_alpha   90.00
_cell.angle_beta   90.00
_cell.angle_gamma   90.00
#
_symmetry.space_group_name_H-M   'P 1'
#
loop_
_entity.id
_entity.type
_entity.pdbx_description
1 polymer ?
#
loop_
_entity_poly.entity_id
_entity_poly.type
_entity_poly.pdbx_seq_one_letter_code
_entity_poly.pdbx_strand_id
1 'polypeptide(L)' 'LNDITWDGLDGDGSPLEDGEYSLNVTVTNNDLDVPCEVLQTGPVEGLRYDNGVAVVQVGGFEYYVSEIYKVS' A
#
# COMPACT_ATOMS: atom_id res chain seq x y z
N LEU A 1 -4.73 11.06 7.61
CA LEU A 1 -4.35 9.66 7.30
C LEU A 1 -4.86 8.81 8.44
N ASN A 2 -5.48 7.70 8.11
CA ASN A 2 -5.75 6.64 9.07
C ASN A 2 -4.75 5.53 8.75
N ASP A 3 -4.13 4.96 9.79
CA ASP A 3 -3.14 3.91 9.63
C ASP A 3 -3.79 2.56 9.93
N ILE A 4 -3.54 1.58 9.07
CA ILE A 4 -4.02 0.20 9.22
C ILE A 4 -2.79 -0.71 9.16
N THR A 5 -2.65 -1.59 10.14
CA THR A 5 -1.62 -2.62 10.18
C THR A 5 -2.28 -3.99 10.31
N TRP A 6 -1.83 -4.95 9.51
CA TRP A 6 -2.22 -6.34 9.62
C TRP A 6 -1.11 -7.16 10.28
N ASP A 7 -1.48 -8.10 11.13
CA ASP A 7 -0.57 -8.93 11.92
C ASP A 7 -0.09 -10.20 11.21
N GLY A 8 -0.57 -10.45 9.98
CA GLY A 8 -0.21 -11.62 9.19
C GLY A 8 -1.07 -12.86 9.47
N LEU A 9 -2.14 -12.72 10.25
CA LEU A 9 -3.03 -13.84 10.62
C LEU A 9 -4.32 -13.85 9.80
N ASP A 10 -4.90 -15.04 9.61
CA ASP A 10 -6.25 -15.21 9.07
C ASP A 10 -7.36 -14.99 10.12
N GLY A 11 -8.61 -15.16 9.70
CA GLY A 11 -9.79 -14.99 10.58
C GLY A 11 -9.88 -16.01 11.73
N ASP A 12 -9.12 -17.10 11.66
CA ASP A 12 -9.03 -18.14 12.70
C ASP A 12 -7.81 -17.94 13.61
N GLY A 13 -7.00 -16.90 13.35
CA GLY A 13 -5.78 -16.58 14.09
C GLY A 13 -4.55 -17.39 13.67
N SER A 14 -4.60 -18.06 12.52
CA SER A 14 -3.47 -18.82 11.97
C SER A 14 -2.57 -17.92 11.13
N PRO A 15 -1.23 -18.06 11.22
CA PRO A 15 -0.32 -17.30 10.37
C PRO A 15 -0.47 -17.72 8.91
N LEU A 16 -0.53 -16.74 8.02
CA LEU A 16 -0.51 -16.96 6.58
C LEU A 16 0.92 -17.13 6.06
N GLU A 17 1.06 -17.78 4.91
CA GLU A 17 2.36 -17.99 4.25
C GLU A 17 2.93 -16.68 3.71
N ASP A 18 4.26 -16.64 3.53
CA ASP A 18 4.93 -15.52 2.88
C ASP A 18 4.38 -15.32 1.46
N GLY A 19 3.95 -14.10 1.16
CA GLY A 19 3.35 -13.79 -0.13
C GLY A 19 2.82 -12.38 -0.23
N GLU A 20 2.28 -12.07 -1.40
CA GLU A 20 1.60 -10.81 -1.68
C GLU A 20 0.13 -10.90 -1.31
N TYR A 21 -0.37 -9.90 -0.58
CA TYR A 21 -1.76 -9.80 -0.17
C TYR A 21 -2.34 -8.46 -0.60
N SER A 22 -3.65 -8.44 -0.84
CA SER A 22 -4.38 -7.22 -1.20
C SER A 22 -5.31 -6.79 -0.07
N LEU A 23 -5.33 -5.49 0.23
CA LEU A 23 -6.27 -4.87 1.16
C LEU A 23 -7.33 -4.09 0.36
N ASN A 24 -8.61 -4.33 0.66
CA ASN A 24 -9.71 -3.52 0.15
C ASN A 24 -10.38 -2.77 1.32
N VAL A 25 -10.52 -1.45 1.19
CA VAL A 25 -11.16 -0.61 2.21
C VAL A 25 -12.43 0.00 1.62
N THR A 26 -13.54 -0.13 2.35
CA THR A 26 -14.81 0.55 2.05
C THR A 26 -15.13 1.49 3.20
N VAL A 27 -15.44 2.75 2.89
CA VAL A 27 -15.88 3.75 3.87
C VAL A 27 -17.34 4.05 3.63
N THR A 28 -18.18 3.96 4.66
CA THR A 28 -19.62 4.29 4.56
C THR A 28 -19.99 5.44 5.49
N ASN A 29 -20.96 6.25 5.06
CA ASN A 29 -21.58 7.31 5.87
C ASN A 29 -23.10 7.23 5.71
N ASN A 30 -23.80 6.77 6.75
CA ASN A 30 -25.24 6.49 6.71
C ASN A 30 -25.63 5.61 5.50
N ASP A 31 -24.96 4.46 5.36
CA ASP A 31 -25.14 3.49 4.27
C ASP A 31 -24.78 3.98 2.85
N LEU A 32 -24.20 5.18 2.73
CA LEU A 32 -23.64 5.67 1.47
C LEU A 32 -22.14 5.43 1.40
N ASP A 33 -21.69 4.81 0.31
CA ASP A 33 -20.27 4.64 0.04
C ASP A 33 -19.57 6.00 -0.18
N VAL A 34 -18.45 6.18 0.50
CA VAL A 34 -17.58 7.34 0.39
C VAL A 34 -16.29 6.90 -0.31
N PRO A 35 -15.88 7.56 -1.40
CA PRO A 35 -14.61 7.26 -2.04
C PRO A 35 -13.44 7.40 -1.07
N CYS A 36 -12.58 6.41 -1.04
CA CYS A 36 -11.32 6.45 -0.31
C CYS A 36 -10.18 5.94 -1.18
N GLU A 37 -9.00 6.49 -0.96
CA GLU A 37 -7.77 6.00 -1.57
C GLU A 37 -7.03 5.13 -0.56
N VAL A 38 -6.61 3.94 -1.01
CA VAL A 38 -5.81 3.02 -0.21
C VAL A 38 -4.35 3.26 -0.55
N LEU A 39 -3.55 3.57 0.47
CA LEU A 39 -2.11 3.78 0.35
C LEU A 39 -1.37 2.60 0.99
N GLN A 40 -0.23 2.25 0.42
CA GLN A 40 0.71 1.30 1.01
C GLN A 40 1.95 2.03 1.50
N THR A 41 2.50 1.58 2.62
CA THR A 41 3.81 2.03 3.12
C THR A 41 4.79 0.87 3.02
N GLY A 42 6.01 1.15 2.56
CA GLY A 42 7.09 0.18 2.51
C GLY A 42 8.45 0.85 2.46
N PRO A 43 9.53 0.10 2.73
CA PRO A 43 10.88 0.62 2.56
C PRO A 43 11.17 0.89 1.08
N VAL A 44 11.95 1.94 0.80
CA VAL A 44 12.51 2.14 -0.55
C VAL A 44 13.64 1.15 -0.74
N GLU A 45 13.48 0.27 -1.72
CA GLU A 45 14.43 -0.79 -2.06
C GLU A 45 15.38 -0.36 -3.19
N GLY A 46 14.93 0.59 -4.03
CA GLY A 46 15.70 1.05 -5.17
C GLY A 46 15.16 2.33 -5.80
N LEU A 47 16.00 2.95 -6.61
CA LEU A 47 15.68 4.12 -7.44
C LEU A 47 16.32 3.94 -8.80
N ARG A 48 15.56 4.21 -9.87
CA ARG A 48 16.10 4.34 -11.23
C ARG A 48 15.43 5.46 -11.99
N TYR A 49 15.94 5.70 -13.19
CA TYR A 49 15.30 6.60 -14.15
C TYR A 49 14.83 5.80 -15.37
N ASP A 50 13.60 6.05 -15.80
CA ASP A 50 13.05 5.58 -17.06
C ASP A 50 12.68 6.79 -17.92
N ASN A 51 13.35 6.95 -19.06
CA ASN A 51 13.19 8.12 -19.95
C ASN A 51 13.30 9.49 -19.24
N GLY A 52 14.17 9.58 -18.22
CA GLY A 52 14.37 10.80 -17.42
C GLY A 52 13.35 11.00 -16.30
N VAL A 53 12.37 10.11 -16.16
CA VAL A 53 11.40 10.09 -15.05
C VAL A 53 11.93 9.19 -13.94
N ALA A 54 11.90 9.67 -12.71
CA ALA A 54 12.33 8.89 -11.55
C ALA A 54 11.26 7.85 -11.16
N VAL A 55 11.70 6.61 -10.99
CA VAL A 55 10.89 5.45 -10.57
C VAL A 55 11.54 4.84 -9.32
N VAL A 56 10.75 4.66 -8.27
CA VAL A 56 11.18 4.06 -7.01
C VAL A 56 10.60 2.67 -6.85
N GLN A 57 11.40 1.78 -6.28
CA GLN A 57 10.94 0.44 -5.89
C GLN A 57 10.59 0.46 -4.40
N VAL A 58 9.36 0.08 -4.07
CA VAL A 58 8.82 0.02 -2.70
C VAL A 58 8.10 -1.31 -2.51
N GLY A 59 8.62 -2.15 -1.61
CA GLY A 59 8.03 -3.44 -1.30
C GLY A 59 7.90 -4.37 -2.51
N GLY A 60 8.92 -4.44 -3.36
CA GLY A 60 8.90 -5.23 -4.60
C GLY A 60 8.18 -4.57 -5.79
N PHE A 61 7.38 -3.54 -5.57
CA PHE A 61 6.62 -2.83 -6.62
C PHE A 61 7.29 -1.53 -7.05
N GLU A 62 6.97 -1.06 -8.25
CA GLU A 62 7.57 0.14 -8.83
C GLU A 62 6.53 1.24 -8.97
N TYR A 63 6.91 2.44 -8.52
CA TYR A 63 6.05 3.62 -8.52
C TYR A 63 6.80 4.81 -9.11
N TYR A 64 6.08 5.68 -9.82
CA TYR A 64 6.67 6.97 -10.16
C TYR A 64 6.84 7.81 -8.89
N VAL A 65 7.91 8.59 -8.82
CA VAL A 65 8.12 9.50 -7.66
C VAL A 65 6.94 10.48 -7.49
N SER A 66 6.24 10.82 -8.58
CA SER A 66 5.03 11.65 -8.54
C SER A 66 3.83 11.00 -7.84
N GLU A 67 3.83 9.68 -7.68
CA GLU A 67 2.78 8.92 -7.01
C GLU A 67 3.08 8.74 -5.51
N ILE A 68 4.26 9.15 -5.05
CA ILE A 68 4.64 9.08 -3.64
C ILE A 68 3.89 10.16 -2.87
N TYR A 69 2.96 9.71 -2.04
CA TYR A 69 2.15 10.59 -1.21
C TYR A 69 2.95 11.24 -0.06
N LYS A 70 3.86 10.48 0.58
CA LYS A 70 4.62 10.96 1.75
C LYS A 70 5.94 10.19 1.93
N VAL A 71 6.94 10.87 2.48
CA VAL A 71 8.18 10.28 3.04
C VAL A 71 8.23 10.61 4.54
N SER A 72 8.60 9.65 5.39
CA SER A 72 8.70 9.81 6.85
C SER A 72 9.85 9.02 7.42
#